data_AF-A0A1Q9A2R1-F1
#
_entry.id   AF-A0A1Q9A2R1-F1
#
_cell.length_a   1.000
_cell.length_b   1.000
_cell.length_c   1.000
_cell.angle_alpha   90.00
_cell.angle_beta   90.00
_cell.angle_gamma   90.00
#
_symmetry.space_group_name_H-M   'P 1'
#
loop_
_entity.id
_entity.type
_entity.pdbx_description
1 polymer ?
#
loop_
_entity_poly.entity_id
_entity_poly.type
_entity_poly.pdbx_seq_one_letter_code
_entity_poly.pdbx_strand_id
1 'polypeptide(L)'
;MTVDLETGNRNYPLPNIENTMAHDVARLVSALSAIDVDVASILTALALKAAVESPAFSGNPTAPTQPATVNNATVATTAHVKAALSQFLSDAEGAIATITELQAALGDADAVTGLTALINTRAPLDSANLFGTPTAPTPAADDNSQIIPTTGWVQAIKSTILGGVVADGNTLAKLFAAIGGDKNFAASVASDLTNKASINSPSFTGNPTAPTQTAGSNNARLANTSFVTTAISNALSSVSTALSALAAATVPTGRKVSAGNGLTGGGDLSGDRSLSLGSARAITNSTTGTVDTSGHDHALGFLAAEVYSGNDANLTDYPLGERILVECGVTISRNATIVPCINKNNAGSYIIAGKSASGSALSGQWVTRGGCGDTSRQWYEAVRIG
;
A
#
# COMPACT_ATOMS: atom_id res chain seq x y z
N MET A 1 -191.82 4.62 -46.83
CA MET A 1 -190.89 5.30 -45.92
C MET A 1 -189.53 4.74 -46.29
N THR A 2 -188.58 5.56 -46.75
CA THR A 2 -187.25 5.09 -47.18
C THR A 2 -186.42 4.62 -45.99
N VAL A 3 -185.69 3.51 -46.12
CA VAL A 3 -184.85 2.95 -45.06
C VAL A 3 -183.38 3.01 -45.50
N ASP A 4 -182.58 3.77 -44.76
CA ASP A 4 -181.18 4.04 -45.06
C ASP A 4 -180.26 3.23 -44.12
N LEU A 5 -179.84 2.03 -44.55
CA LEU A 5 -178.86 1.20 -43.83
C LEU A 5 -177.43 1.47 -44.36
N GLU A 6 -176.41 1.58 -43.51
CA GLU A 6 -175.04 1.91 -43.92
C GLU A 6 -174.01 0.84 -43.52
N THR A 7 -172.89 0.74 -44.24
CA THR A 7 -171.77 -0.14 -43.91
C THR A 7 -170.97 0.40 -42.72
N GLY A 8 -170.37 -0.49 -41.93
CA GLY A 8 -169.50 -0.06 -40.82
C GLY A 8 -168.18 0.57 -41.24
N ASN A 9 -167.80 0.46 -42.52
CA ASN A 9 -166.58 1.09 -43.06
C ASN A 9 -166.98 2.32 -43.89
N ARG A 10 -166.83 3.51 -43.28
CA ARG A 10 -167.13 4.84 -43.85
C ARG A 10 -168.61 5.08 -44.20
N ASN A 11 -169.52 4.36 -43.55
CA ASN A 11 -170.96 4.63 -43.61
C ASN A 11 -171.54 4.62 -45.03
N TYR A 12 -171.03 3.76 -45.91
CA TYR A 12 -171.57 3.70 -47.27
C TYR A 12 -172.96 3.10 -47.28
N PRO A 13 -173.89 3.64 -48.07
CA PRO A 13 -175.25 3.13 -48.13
C PRO A 13 -175.34 1.68 -48.64
N LEU A 14 -176.03 0.81 -47.89
CA LEU A 14 -176.42 -0.56 -48.27
C LEU A 14 -177.76 -0.58 -49.02
N PRO A 15 -177.96 -1.50 -49.99
CA PRO A 15 -179.26 -1.71 -50.64
C PRO A 15 -180.31 -2.21 -49.65
N ASN A 16 -181.56 -1.76 -49.78
CA ASN A 16 -182.68 -2.28 -49.00
C ASN A 16 -183.88 -2.56 -49.92
N ILE A 17 -184.47 -3.75 -49.78
CA ILE A 17 -185.57 -4.22 -50.62
C ILE A 17 -186.84 -3.35 -50.56
N GLU A 18 -187.00 -2.56 -49.50
CA GLU A 18 -188.12 -1.63 -49.33
C GLU A 18 -187.90 -0.26 -50.02
N ASN A 19 -186.68 0.02 -50.49
CA ASN A 19 -186.38 1.25 -51.21
C ASN A 19 -186.86 1.16 -52.66
N THR A 20 -187.30 2.29 -53.21
CA THR A 20 -187.54 2.39 -54.65
C THR A 20 -186.20 2.34 -55.39
N MET A 21 -186.19 1.78 -56.60
CA MET A 21 -184.97 1.69 -57.42
C MET A 21 -184.28 3.05 -57.61
N ALA A 22 -185.05 4.14 -57.69
CA ALA A 22 -184.50 5.49 -57.80
C ALA A 22 -183.71 5.92 -56.54
N HIS A 23 -184.16 5.52 -55.34
CA HIS A 23 -183.49 5.85 -54.08
C HIS A 23 -182.19 5.05 -53.91
N ASP A 24 -182.21 3.77 -54.24
CA ASP A 24 -181.00 2.93 -54.20
C ASP A 24 -179.96 3.37 -55.23
N VAL A 25 -180.39 3.80 -56.44
CA VAL A 25 -179.47 4.38 -57.42
C VAL A 25 -178.83 5.67 -56.89
N ALA A 26 -179.59 6.58 -56.27
CA ALA A 26 -179.05 7.83 -55.70
C ALA A 26 -178.04 7.58 -54.57
N ARG A 27 -178.29 6.56 -53.74
CA ARG A 27 -177.39 6.10 -52.68
C ARG A 27 -176.10 5.52 -53.25
N LEU A 28 -176.20 4.63 -54.24
CA LEU A 28 -175.04 4.06 -54.93
C LEU A 28 -174.18 5.15 -55.58
N VAL A 29 -174.80 6.14 -56.21
CA VAL A 29 -174.10 7.31 -56.76
C VAL A 29 -173.34 8.05 -55.66
N SER A 30 -173.96 8.28 -54.50
CA SER A 30 -173.33 8.98 -53.37
C SER A 30 -172.13 8.21 -52.78
N ALA A 31 -172.26 6.88 -52.62
CA ALA A 31 -171.16 6.02 -52.18
C ALA A 31 -169.99 6.07 -53.17
N LEU A 32 -170.29 5.97 -54.47
CA LEU A 32 -169.28 5.97 -55.51
C LEU A 32 -168.54 7.31 -55.57
N SER A 33 -169.23 8.43 -55.40
CA SER A 33 -168.60 9.76 -55.27
C SER A 33 -167.72 9.89 -54.02
N ALA A 34 -168.13 9.33 -52.88
CA ALA A 34 -167.32 9.35 -51.66
C ALA A 34 -166.05 8.49 -51.77
N ILE A 35 -166.12 7.36 -52.49
CA ILE A 35 -164.97 6.52 -52.81
C ILE A 35 -164.01 7.26 -53.74
N ASP A 36 -164.52 8.00 -54.74
CA ASP A 36 -163.69 8.78 -55.66
C ASP A 36 -162.85 9.85 -54.93
N VAL A 37 -163.47 10.58 -54.00
CA VAL A 37 -162.79 11.57 -53.14
C VAL A 37 -161.69 10.93 -52.28
N ASP A 38 -161.95 9.74 -51.73
CA ASP A 38 -160.98 9.00 -50.93
C ASP A 38 -159.79 8.53 -51.75
N VAL A 39 -160.05 7.93 -52.92
CA VAL A 39 -159.02 7.46 -53.83
C VAL A 39 -158.15 8.64 -54.25
N ALA A 40 -158.74 9.80 -54.58
CA ALA A 40 -158.01 11.02 -54.88
C ALA A 40 -157.12 11.49 -53.70
N SER A 41 -157.63 11.41 -52.47
CA SER A 41 -156.89 11.78 -51.25
C SER A 41 -155.71 10.83 -50.98
N ILE A 42 -155.92 9.52 -51.17
CA ILE A 42 -154.88 8.50 -51.04
C ILE A 42 -153.80 8.69 -52.11
N LEU A 43 -154.19 8.92 -53.37
CA LEU A 43 -153.25 9.19 -54.46
C LEU A 43 -152.40 10.42 -54.15
N THR A 44 -153.01 11.47 -53.61
CA THR A 44 -152.30 12.70 -53.20
C THR A 44 -151.32 12.43 -52.05
N ALA A 45 -151.72 11.65 -51.04
CA ALA A 45 -150.85 11.32 -49.91
C ALA A 45 -149.69 10.40 -50.31
N LEU A 46 -149.93 9.44 -51.20
CA LEU A 46 -148.90 8.54 -51.71
C LEU A 46 -147.88 9.28 -52.58
N ALA A 47 -148.32 10.28 -53.35
CA ALA A 47 -147.44 11.15 -54.11
C ALA A 47 -146.46 11.98 -53.25
N LEU A 48 -146.71 12.10 -51.93
CA LEU A 48 -145.82 12.75 -50.96
C LEU A 48 -144.83 11.78 -50.27
N LYS A 49 -144.88 10.47 -50.54
CA LYS A 49 -143.98 9.47 -49.96
C LYS A 49 -142.83 9.15 -50.92
N ALA A 50 -141.65 8.88 -50.37
CA ALA A 50 -140.51 8.36 -51.13
C ALA A 50 -140.56 6.82 -51.21
N ALA A 51 -139.88 6.23 -52.20
CA ALA A 51 -139.71 4.79 -52.32
C ALA A 51 -138.88 4.21 -51.16
N VAL A 52 -139.13 2.96 -50.76
CA VAL A 52 -138.37 2.28 -49.69
C VAL A 52 -136.93 2.03 -50.13
N GLU A 53 -136.76 1.49 -51.33
CA GLU A 53 -135.46 1.25 -51.94
C GLU A 53 -135.05 2.46 -52.78
N SER A 54 -133.83 2.97 -52.54
CA SER A 54 -133.29 4.15 -53.23
C SER A 54 -134.26 5.35 -53.25
N PRO A 55 -134.70 5.86 -52.08
CA PRO A 55 -135.58 7.02 -52.02
C PRO A 55 -134.96 8.22 -52.73
N ALA A 56 -135.70 8.81 -53.67
CA ALA A 56 -135.44 10.17 -54.15
C ALA A 56 -136.15 11.16 -53.22
N PHE A 57 -135.39 11.95 -52.47
CA PHE A 57 -135.95 13.04 -51.67
C PHE A 57 -136.01 14.32 -52.47
N SER A 58 -137.10 15.10 -52.32
CA SER A 58 -137.22 16.46 -52.87
C SER A 58 -137.02 17.51 -51.77
N GLY A 59 -136.76 18.76 -52.18
CA GLY A 59 -136.47 19.86 -51.25
C GLY A 59 -135.12 19.72 -50.54
N ASN A 60 -135.04 20.15 -49.27
CA ASN A 60 -133.86 20.06 -48.43
C ASN A 60 -134.10 19.08 -47.26
N PRO A 61 -133.79 17.78 -47.41
CA PRO A 61 -134.01 16.78 -46.37
C PRO A 61 -133.23 17.11 -45.10
N THR A 62 -133.88 16.98 -43.94
CA THR A 62 -133.25 17.15 -42.62
C THR A 62 -133.02 15.79 -41.96
N ALA A 63 -131.85 15.57 -41.37
CA ALA A 63 -131.54 14.40 -40.55
C ALA A 63 -130.89 14.84 -39.22
N PRO A 64 -130.97 14.06 -38.13
CA PRO A 64 -130.28 14.37 -36.88
C PRO A 64 -128.75 14.47 -37.08
N THR A 65 -128.11 15.53 -36.56
CA THR A 65 -126.64 15.67 -36.61
C THR A 65 -125.98 14.81 -35.54
N GLN A 66 -125.18 13.84 -35.97
CA GLN A 66 -124.39 12.99 -35.08
C GLN A 66 -123.09 13.67 -34.62
N PRO A 67 -122.54 13.32 -33.44
CA PRO A 67 -121.20 13.72 -33.02
C PRO A 67 -120.13 13.34 -34.05
N ALA A 68 -119.07 14.14 -34.18
CA ALA A 68 -118.02 13.99 -35.20
C ALA A 68 -117.23 12.67 -35.14
N THR A 69 -117.30 11.94 -34.02
CA THR A 69 -116.55 10.69 -33.79
C THR A 69 -117.31 9.42 -34.20
N VAL A 70 -118.57 9.55 -34.63
CA VAL A 70 -119.43 8.40 -34.95
C VAL A 70 -119.18 7.91 -36.39
N ASN A 71 -119.08 6.58 -36.57
CA ASN A 71 -118.78 5.92 -37.85
C ASN A 71 -119.76 4.78 -38.20
N ASN A 72 -121.06 5.05 -38.14
CA ASN A 72 -122.11 4.06 -38.41
C ASN A 72 -122.85 4.35 -39.74
N ALA A 73 -123.82 3.50 -40.09
CA ALA A 73 -124.55 3.57 -41.37
C ALA A 73 -125.67 4.64 -41.43
N THR A 74 -125.70 5.62 -40.51
CA THR A 74 -126.69 6.70 -40.56
C THR A 74 -126.34 7.75 -41.62
N VAL A 75 -127.34 8.54 -42.06
CA VAL A 75 -127.11 9.60 -43.06
C VAL A 75 -126.28 10.74 -42.45
N ALA A 76 -125.14 11.06 -43.09
CA ALA A 76 -124.29 12.18 -42.66
C ALA A 76 -124.92 13.53 -43.03
N THR A 77 -125.02 14.43 -42.06
CA THR A 77 -125.41 15.84 -42.30
C THR A 77 -124.18 16.68 -42.66
N THR A 78 -124.39 17.79 -43.37
CA THR A 78 -123.31 18.75 -43.67
C THR A 78 -122.67 19.33 -42.41
N ALA A 79 -123.44 19.49 -41.32
CA ALA A 79 -122.93 19.90 -40.01
C ALA A 79 -121.98 18.87 -39.39
N HIS A 80 -122.28 17.57 -39.50
CA HIS A 80 -121.40 16.50 -39.05
C HIS A 80 -120.08 16.49 -39.83
N VAL A 81 -120.14 16.55 -41.16
CA VAL A 81 -118.94 16.60 -42.02
C VAL A 81 -118.09 17.83 -41.71
N LYS A 82 -118.72 19.00 -41.52
CA LYS A 82 -118.01 20.22 -41.14
C LYS A 82 -117.32 20.10 -39.79
N ALA A 83 -117.97 19.50 -38.79
CA ALA A 83 -117.38 19.30 -37.46
C ALA A 83 -116.19 18.32 -37.51
N ALA A 84 -116.33 17.19 -38.21
CA ALA A 84 -115.25 16.21 -38.37
C ALA A 84 -114.05 16.81 -39.12
N LEU A 85 -114.30 17.58 -40.18
CA LEU A 85 -113.23 18.26 -40.93
C LEU A 85 -112.55 19.34 -40.09
N SER A 86 -113.30 20.13 -39.31
CA SER A 86 -112.71 21.11 -38.39
C SER A 86 -111.82 20.44 -37.34
N GLN A 87 -112.25 19.32 -36.76
CA GLN A 87 -111.43 18.58 -35.80
C GLN A 87 -110.13 18.09 -36.45
N PHE A 88 -110.21 17.50 -37.64
CA PHE A 88 -109.02 17.06 -38.39
C PHE A 88 -108.04 18.21 -38.65
N LEU A 89 -108.54 19.38 -39.05
CA LEU A 89 -107.71 20.55 -39.31
C LEU A 89 -107.04 21.09 -38.03
N SER A 90 -107.75 21.11 -36.89
CA SER A 90 -107.18 21.52 -35.60
C SER A 90 -106.11 20.55 -35.09
N ASP A 91 -106.33 19.24 -35.24
CA ASP A 91 -105.34 18.22 -34.87
C ASP A 91 -104.08 18.34 -35.75
N ALA A 92 -104.26 18.62 -37.05
CA ALA A 92 -103.17 18.85 -37.98
C ALA A 92 -102.39 20.14 -37.64
N GLU A 93 -103.06 21.22 -37.24
CA GLU A 93 -102.42 22.48 -36.83
C GLU A 93 -101.49 22.28 -35.62
N GLY A 94 -101.93 21.55 -34.59
CA GLY A 94 -101.09 21.22 -33.44
C GLY A 94 -99.86 20.37 -33.79
N ALA A 95 -100.03 19.40 -34.69
CA ALA A 95 -98.91 18.58 -35.20
C ALA A 95 -97.91 19.42 -36.00
N ILE A 96 -98.39 20.32 -36.87
CA ILE A 96 -97.55 21.23 -37.66
C ILE A 96 -96.80 22.22 -36.75
N ALA A 97 -97.44 22.74 -35.70
CA ALA A 97 -96.78 23.62 -34.72
C ALA A 97 -95.61 22.92 -34.04
N THR A 98 -95.79 21.67 -33.60
CA THR A 98 -94.72 20.88 -32.96
C THR A 98 -93.55 20.63 -33.91
N ILE A 99 -93.83 20.29 -35.17
CA ILE A 99 -92.79 20.12 -36.20
C ILE A 99 -92.05 21.44 -36.46
N THR A 100 -92.77 22.57 -36.47
CA THR A 100 -92.17 23.90 -36.66
C THR A 100 -91.24 24.28 -35.51
N GLU A 101 -91.64 24.00 -34.26
CA GLU A 101 -90.79 24.23 -33.08
C GLU A 101 -89.52 23.39 -33.11
N LEU A 102 -89.63 22.10 -33.46
CA LEU A 102 -88.47 21.22 -33.61
C LEU A 102 -87.55 21.67 -34.75
N GLN A 103 -88.11 22.11 -35.88
CA GLN A 103 -87.34 22.65 -36.99
C GLN A 103 -86.65 23.97 -36.61
N ALA A 104 -87.28 24.83 -35.82
CA ALA A 104 -86.66 26.05 -35.31
C ALA A 104 -85.52 25.73 -34.33
N ALA A 105 -85.71 24.76 -33.43
CA ALA A 105 -84.68 24.35 -32.47
C ALA A 105 -83.47 23.68 -33.13
N LEU A 106 -83.68 22.87 -34.18
CA LEU A 106 -82.59 22.23 -34.94
C LEU A 106 -81.99 23.16 -36.02
N GLY A 107 -82.78 24.10 -36.53
CA GLY A 107 -82.35 25.10 -37.51
C GLY A 107 -81.65 26.30 -36.89
N ASP A 108 -81.74 26.46 -35.56
CA ASP A 108 -80.94 27.42 -34.81
C ASP A 108 -79.46 27.13 -35.02
N ALA A 109 -78.84 27.99 -35.84
CA ALA A 109 -77.43 27.90 -36.18
C ALA A 109 -76.57 27.97 -34.92
N ASP A 110 -77.01 28.61 -33.84
CA ASP A 110 -76.26 28.70 -32.59
C ASP A 110 -76.28 27.38 -31.81
N ALA A 111 -77.38 26.62 -31.87
CA ALA A 111 -77.46 25.29 -31.27
C ALA A 111 -76.56 24.28 -32.00
N VAL A 112 -76.59 24.27 -33.34
CA VAL A 112 -75.75 23.38 -34.16
C VAL A 112 -74.28 23.80 -34.10
N THR A 113 -74.00 25.10 -34.19
CA THR A 113 -72.64 25.66 -34.04
C THR A 113 -72.10 25.39 -32.64
N GLY A 114 -72.92 25.57 -31.60
CA GLY A 114 -72.55 25.34 -30.20
C GLY A 114 -72.22 23.87 -29.93
N LEU A 115 -73.05 22.95 -30.43
CA LEU A 115 -72.77 21.51 -30.34
C LEU A 115 -71.51 21.14 -31.12
N THR A 116 -71.34 21.69 -32.33
CA THR A 116 -70.15 21.45 -33.16
C THR A 116 -68.88 22.00 -32.50
N ALA A 117 -68.95 23.18 -31.89
CA ALA A 117 -67.85 23.77 -31.14
C ALA A 117 -67.50 22.95 -29.89
N LEU A 118 -68.50 22.44 -29.18
CA LEU A 118 -68.27 21.55 -28.04
C LEU A 118 -67.61 20.25 -28.49
N ILE A 119 -68.10 19.61 -29.56
CA ILE A 119 -67.52 18.38 -30.11
C ILE A 119 -66.06 18.62 -30.53
N ASN A 120 -65.79 19.71 -31.24
CA ASN A 120 -64.44 20.04 -31.72
C ASN A 120 -63.45 20.42 -30.60
N THR A 121 -63.92 20.67 -29.37
CA THR A 121 -63.05 20.94 -28.21
C THR A 121 -62.83 19.71 -27.32
N ARG A 122 -63.51 18.58 -27.56
CA ARG A 122 -63.29 17.34 -26.83
C ARG A 122 -62.26 16.46 -27.54
N ALA A 123 -61.35 15.87 -26.77
CA ALA A 123 -60.46 14.82 -27.30
C ALA A 123 -61.25 13.52 -27.55
N PRO A 124 -60.85 12.70 -28.54
CA PRO A 124 -61.39 11.34 -28.71
C PRO A 124 -61.23 10.50 -27.44
N LEU A 125 -62.21 9.62 -27.18
CA LEU A 125 -62.16 8.73 -26.01
C LEU A 125 -61.01 7.72 -26.12
N ASP A 126 -60.91 7.07 -27.28
CA ASP A 126 -59.84 6.12 -27.58
C ASP A 126 -58.72 6.83 -28.32
N SER A 127 -57.49 6.65 -27.85
CA SER A 127 -56.29 7.20 -28.51
C SER A 127 -56.35 8.73 -28.73
N ALA A 128 -56.71 9.46 -27.67
CA ALA A 128 -56.73 10.92 -27.67
C ALA A 128 -55.40 11.52 -28.17
N ASN A 129 -55.46 12.29 -29.27
CA ASN A 129 -54.33 13.09 -29.70
C ASN A 129 -54.36 14.45 -28.99
N LEU A 130 -53.60 14.58 -27.90
CA LEU A 130 -53.56 15.80 -27.09
C LEU A 130 -52.67 16.87 -27.77
N PHE A 131 -53.24 18.04 -28.06
CA PHE A 131 -52.53 19.20 -28.62
C PHE A 131 -52.41 20.33 -27.58
N GLY A 132 -51.49 21.28 -27.82
CA GLY A 132 -51.26 22.43 -26.92
C GLY A 132 -50.46 22.04 -25.67
N THR A 133 -50.80 22.61 -24.51
CA THR A 133 -50.20 22.32 -23.20
C THR A 133 -51.18 21.57 -22.29
N PRO A 134 -51.42 20.26 -22.54
CA PRO A 134 -52.35 19.48 -21.72
C PRO A 134 -51.89 19.40 -20.27
N THR A 135 -52.81 19.59 -19.33
CA THR A 135 -52.56 19.43 -17.90
C THR A 135 -53.10 18.07 -17.42
N ALA A 136 -52.31 17.35 -16.64
CA ALA A 136 -52.74 16.15 -15.91
C ALA A 136 -52.28 16.26 -14.45
N PRO A 137 -52.91 15.54 -13.50
CA PRO A 137 -52.39 15.44 -12.14
C PRO A 137 -50.96 14.90 -12.15
N THR A 138 -50.06 15.52 -11.38
CA THR A 138 -48.68 15.01 -11.23
C THR A 138 -48.69 13.79 -10.32
N PRO A 139 -48.34 12.58 -10.82
CA PRO A 139 -48.28 11.38 -9.98
C PRO A 139 -47.20 11.49 -8.91
N ALA A 140 -47.28 10.62 -7.89
CA ALA A 140 -46.18 10.42 -6.95
C ALA A 140 -44.98 9.77 -7.67
N ALA A 141 -43.76 9.93 -7.13
CA ALA A 141 -42.54 9.43 -7.77
C ALA A 141 -42.46 7.89 -7.84
N ASP A 142 -43.20 7.20 -6.99
CA ASP A 142 -43.27 5.74 -6.88
C ASP A 142 -44.55 5.14 -7.50
N ASP A 143 -45.39 5.96 -8.13
CA ASP A 143 -46.63 5.53 -8.75
C ASP A 143 -46.37 4.65 -9.99
N ASN A 144 -47.03 3.48 -10.05
CA ASN A 144 -46.94 2.50 -11.12
C ASN A 144 -48.26 2.29 -11.89
N SER A 145 -49.23 3.19 -11.70
CA SER A 145 -50.53 3.16 -12.36
C SER A 145 -50.44 3.61 -13.81
N GLN A 146 -51.52 3.43 -14.58
CA GLN A 146 -51.61 3.84 -15.99
C GLN A 146 -51.94 5.34 -16.16
N ILE A 147 -51.53 6.20 -15.22
CA ILE A 147 -51.77 7.65 -15.29
C ILE A 147 -50.74 8.29 -16.25
N ILE A 148 -51.15 9.34 -16.97
CA ILE A 148 -50.24 10.08 -17.87
C ILE A 148 -49.13 10.76 -17.04
N PRO A 149 -47.84 10.47 -17.29
CA PRO A 149 -46.75 11.14 -16.59
C PRO A 149 -46.65 12.61 -17.02
N THR A 150 -46.52 13.51 -16.03
CA THR A 150 -46.37 14.95 -16.26
C THR A 150 -44.90 15.37 -16.31
N THR A 151 -44.60 16.55 -16.86
CA THR A 151 -43.24 17.12 -16.81
C THR A 151 -42.76 17.38 -15.38
N GLY A 152 -43.67 17.69 -14.44
CA GLY A 152 -43.37 17.76 -13.01
C GLY A 152 -42.90 16.43 -12.44
N TRP A 153 -43.55 15.32 -12.79
CA TRP A 153 -43.11 13.98 -12.43
C TRP A 153 -41.76 13.64 -13.05
N VAL A 154 -41.55 13.93 -14.34
CA VAL A 154 -40.25 13.72 -15.00
C VAL A 154 -39.15 14.52 -14.30
N GLN A 155 -39.40 15.77 -13.92
CA GLN A 155 -38.44 16.58 -13.18
C GLN A 155 -38.19 16.06 -11.77
N ALA A 156 -39.21 15.52 -11.09
CA ALA A 156 -39.07 14.87 -9.79
C ALA A 156 -38.24 13.58 -9.89
N ILE A 157 -38.53 12.69 -10.84
CA ILE A 157 -37.73 11.49 -11.11
C ILE A 157 -36.31 11.86 -11.53
N LYS A 158 -36.15 12.84 -12.41
CA LYS A 158 -34.84 13.38 -12.79
C LYS A 158 -34.10 13.93 -11.57
N SER A 159 -34.77 14.63 -10.67
CA SER A 159 -34.22 15.10 -9.40
C SER A 159 -33.96 13.95 -8.42
N THR A 160 -34.66 12.82 -8.49
CA THR A 160 -34.38 11.62 -7.69
C THR A 160 -33.19 10.85 -8.27
N ILE A 161 -33.04 10.82 -9.60
CA ILE A 161 -31.88 10.23 -10.28
C ILE A 161 -30.64 11.10 -10.05
N LEU A 162 -30.79 12.44 -10.16
CA LEU A 162 -29.72 13.41 -9.93
C LEU A 162 -29.46 13.66 -8.44
N GLY A 163 -30.48 13.59 -7.58
CA GLY A 163 -30.41 13.81 -6.13
C GLY A 163 -30.24 12.52 -5.33
N GLY A 164 -30.40 11.35 -5.97
CA GLY A 164 -29.75 10.10 -5.58
C GLY A 164 -28.22 10.18 -5.72
N VAL A 165 -27.72 11.21 -6.41
CA VAL A 165 -26.39 11.77 -6.21
C VAL A 165 -26.49 12.90 -5.18
N VAL A 166 -26.79 12.57 -3.93
CA VAL A 166 -26.49 13.45 -2.79
C VAL A 166 -25.00 13.83 -2.83
N ALA A 167 -24.57 14.88 -2.14
CA ALA A 167 -23.14 15.21 -1.98
C ALA A 167 -22.30 14.01 -1.49
N ASP A 168 -22.95 13.01 -0.90
CA ASP A 168 -22.38 11.73 -0.51
C ASP A 168 -22.44 10.59 -1.55
N GLY A 169 -23.06 10.80 -2.71
CA GLY A 169 -23.43 9.75 -3.68
C GLY A 169 -22.80 9.89 -5.06
N ASN A 170 -21.90 10.87 -5.32
CA ASN A 170 -21.14 10.87 -6.57
C ASN A 170 -20.03 9.83 -6.52
N THR A 171 -20.34 8.54 -6.68
CA THR A 171 -19.30 7.49 -6.65
C THR A 171 -18.08 7.87 -7.50
N LEU A 172 -18.28 8.54 -8.64
CA LEU A 172 -17.20 9.06 -9.48
C LEU A 172 -16.43 10.26 -8.90
N ALA A 173 -17.08 11.22 -8.23
CA ALA A 173 -16.33 12.37 -7.67
C ALA A 173 -15.76 12.08 -6.27
N LYS A 174 -16.37 11.18 -5.49
CA LYS A 174 -15.72 10.54 -4.34
C LYS A 174 -14.53 9.71 -4.78
N LEU A 175 -14.64 8.94 -5.87
CA LEU A 175 -13.50 8.21 -6.44
C LEU A 175 -12.41 9.18 -6.92
N PHE A 176 -12.78 10.26 -7.61
CA PHE A 176 -11.84 11.29 -8.06
C PHE A 176 -11.14 11.98 -6.89
N ALA A 177 -11.86 12.35 -5.82
CA ALA A 177 -11.27 12.91 -4.61
C ALA A 177 -10.42 11.89 -3.84
N ALA A 178 -10.85 10.62 -3.78
CA ALA A 178 -10.13 9.53 -3.10
C ALA A 178 -8.80 9.20 -3.80
N ILE A 179 -8.70 9.38 -5.12
CA ILE A 179 -7.43 9.32 -5.86
C ILE A 179 -6.68 10.66 -5.86
N GLY A 180 -7.05 11.62 -5.00
CA GLY A 180 -6.38 12.92 -4.86
C GLY A 180 -6.56 13.88 -6.04
N GLY A 181 -7.60 13.69 -6.85
CA GLY A 181 -7.81 14.44 -8.09
C GLY A 181 -6.83 14.06 -9.20
N ASP A 182 -6.14 12.92 -9.08
CA ASP A 182 -5.13 12.48 -10.04
C ASP A 182 -5.79 11.85 -11.28
N LYS A 183 -5.94 12.67 -12.32
CA LYS A 183 -6.38 12.25 -13.66
C LYS A 183 -5.50 11.17 -14.30
N ASN A 184 -4.26 10.99 -13.82
CA ASN A 184 -3.27 10.07 -14.33
C ASN A 184 -2.90 9.00 -13.29
N PHE A 185 -3.80 8.66 -12.35
CA PHE A 185 -3.54 7.75 -11.23
C PHE A 185 -2.72 6.50 -11.58
N ALA A 186 -3.03 5.82 -12.68
CA ALA A 186 -2.29 4.65 -13.13
C ALA A 186 -0.80 4.95 -13.44
N ALA A 187 -0.51 6.09 -14.07
CA ALA A 187 0.86 6.50 -14.36
C ALA A 187 1.60 6.92 -13.09
N SER A 188 0.93 7.60 -12.17
CA SER A 188 1.50 8.00 -10.88
C SER A 188 1.86 6.78 -10.03
N VAL A 189 0.95 5.82 -9.91
CA VAL A 189 1.21 4.53 -9.23
C VAL A 189 2.37 3.79 -9.90
N ALA A 190 2.42 3.74 -11.24
CA ALA A 190 3.53 3.10 -11.94
C ALA A 190 4.88 3.77 -11.66
N SER A 191 4.92 5.11 -11.59
CA SER A 191 6.11 5.88 -11.23
C SER A 191 6.53 5.65 -9.79
N ASP A 192 5.58 5.61 -8.86
CA ASP A 192 5.86 5.34 -7.44
C ASP A 192 6.40 3.92 -7.24
N LEU A 193 5.88 2.94 -7.98
CA LEU A 193 6.36 1.56 -7.97
C LEU A 193 7.78 1.44 -8.51
N THR A 194 8.13 2.18 -9.56
CA THR A 194 9.49 2.18 -10.11
C THR A 194 10.51 2.82 -9.17
N ASN A 195 10.06 3.68 -8.24
CA ASN A 195 10.91 4.25 -7.19
C ASN A 195 11.11 3.32 -5.97
N LYS A 196 10.43 2.17 -5.88
CA LYS A 196 10.63 1.20 -4.79
C LYS A 196 11.72 0.18 -5.15
N ALA A 197 12.47 -0.27 -4.16
CA ALA A 197 13.39 -1.40 -4.32
C ALA A 197 12.65 -2.75 -4.23
N SER A 198 13.11 -3.75 -4.97
CA SER A 198 12.56 -5.13 -4.94
C SER A 198 12.66 -5.78 -3.56
N ILE A 199 11.69 -6.63 -3.20
CA ILE A 199 11.72 -7.34 -1.90
C ILE A 199 12.86 -8.37 -1.83
N ASN A 200 13.07 -9.10 -2.91
CA ASN A 200 14.14 -10.09 -3.04
C ASN A 200 15.30 -9.45 -3.78
N SER A 201 16.48 -9.49 -3.17
CA SER A 201 17.70 -8.90 -3.74
C SER A 201 17.52 -7.43 -4.17
N PRO A 202 17.10 -6.53 -3.25
CA PRO A 202 16.98 -5.11 -3.56
C PRO A 202 18.29 -4.55 -4.10
N SER A 203 18.22 -3.83 -5.22
CA SER A 203 19.27 -2.89 -5.61
C SER A 203 18.92 -1.54 -5.01
N PHE A 204 19.73 -1.05 -4.06
CA PHE A 204 19.55 0.28 -3.50
C PHE A 204 20.37 1.30 -4.30
N THR A 205 19.80 2.49 -4.52
CA THR A 205 20.50 3.63 -5.13
C THR A 205 20.86 4.67 -4.06
N GLY A 206 21.80 5.57 -4.36
CA GLY A 206 22.28 6.58 -3.42
C GLY A 206 23.20 6.00 -2.32
N ASN A 207 23.13 6.57 -1.11
CA ASN A 207 23.89 6.13 0.07
C ASN A 207 22.92 5.56 1.12
N PRO A 208 22.59 4.25 1.08
CA PRO A 208 21.66 3.65 2.02
C PRO A 208 22.13 3.79 3.46
N THR A 209 21.26 4.29 4.34
CA THR A 209 21.52 4.39 5.77
C THR A 209 20.80 3.28 6.53
N ALA A 210 21.48 2.64 7.46
CA ALA A 210 20.89 1.70 8.40
C ALA A 210 21.33 2.06 9.83
N PRO A 211 20.50 1.82 10.86
CA PRO A 211 20.88 2.06 12.26
C PRO A 211 22.15 1.28 12.65
N THR A 212 23.11 1.95 13.29
CA THR A 212 24.32 1.31 13.83
C THR A 212 23.96 0.40 14.99
N GLN A 213 24.26 -0.90 14.88
CA GLN A 213 24.02 -1.85 15.96
C GLN A 213 25.11 -1.73 17.04
N THR A 214 24.81 -2.21 18.25
CA THR A 214 25.79 -2.29 19.34
C THR A 214 26.92 -3.27 18.99
N ALA A 215 28.16 -2.95 19.32
CA ALA A 215 29.32 -3.82 19.08
C ALA A 215 29.10 -5.23 19.68
N GLY A 216 29.49 -6.28 18.92
CA GLY A 216 29.27 -7.68 19.31
C GLY A 216 27.91 -8.26 18.94
N SER A 217 26.99 -7.48 18.35
CA SER A 217 25.71 -7.99 17.83
C SER A 217 25.91 -9.04 16.73
N ASN A 218 25.16 -10.15 16.79
CA ASN A 218 25.27 -11.31 15.89
C ASN A 218 23.92 -11.75 15.27
N ASN A 219 23.03 -10.80 15.00
CA ASN A 219 21.71 -11.08 14.42
C ASN A 219 21.68 -10.86 12.89
N ALA A 220 20.54 -11.13 12.25
CA ALA A 220 20.36 -11.03 10.80
C ALA A 220 20.15 -9.59 10.26
N ARG A 221 20.40 -8.55 11.07
CA ARG A 221 20.26 -7.15 10.62
C ARG A 221 21.46 -6.72 9.78
N LEU A 222 21.28 -5.67 8.97
CA LEU A 222 22.33 -5.08 8.16
C LEU A 222 23.45 -4.49 9.04
N ALA A 223 24.70 -4.81 8.72
CA ALA A 223 25.88 -4.14 9.27
C ALA A 223 26.20 -2.89 8.43
N ASN A 224 26.22 -1.71 9.06
CA ASN A 224 26.68 -0.50 8.40
C ASN A 224 28.20 -0.30 8.59
N THR A 225 28.77 0.64 7.83
CA THR A 225 30.22 0.90 7.87
C THR A 225 30.71 1.32 9.25
N SER A 226 29.94 2.10 10.00
CA SER A 226 30.28 2.51 11.38
C SER A 226 30.41 1.32 12.34
N PHE A 227 29.51 0.34 12.24
CA PHE A 227 29.59 -0.91 13.02
C PHE A 227 30.86 -1.70 12.68
N VAL A 228 31.17 -1.85 11.39
CA VAL A 228 32.38 -2.57 10.92
C VAL A 228 33.65 -1.87 11.38
N THR A 229 33.74 -0.54 11.23
CA THR A 229 34.88 0.24 11.72
C THR A 229 35.08 0.07 13.23
N THR A 230 34.00 0.10 14.00
CA THR A 230 34.05 -0.12 15.46
C THR A 230 34.53 -1.54 15.80
N ALA A 231 34.01 -2.56 15.12
CA ALA A 231 34.40 -3.95 15.33
C ALA A 231 35.90 -4.17 15.04
N ILE A 232 36.41 -3.61 13.93
CA ILE A 232 37.83 -3.70 13.55
C ILE A 232 38.70 -2.96 14.57
N SER A 233 38.31 -1.76 15.00
CA SER A 233 39.06 -0.97 15.98
C SER A 233 39.21 -1.70 17.32
N ASN A 234 38.14 -2.35 17.79
CA ASN A 234 38.16 -3.17 19.01
C ASN A 234 39.09 -4.38 18.87
N ALA A 235 39.07 -5.06 17.72
CA ALA A 235 39.94 -6.20 17.44
C ALA A 235 41.42 -5.78 17.41
N LEU A 236 41.75 -4.68 16.72
CA LEU A 236 43.12 -4.16 16.64
C LEU A 236 43.64 -3.73 18.01
N SER A 237 42.81 -3.10 18.85
CA SER A 237 43.17 -2.71 20.22
C SER A 237 43.52 -3.92 21.09
N SER A 238 42.76 -5.01 20.93
CA SER A 238 43.00 -6.27 21.64
C SER A 238 44.32 -6.92 21.22
N VAL A 239 44.61 -6.95 19.91
CA VAL A 239 45.87 -7.46 19.36
C VAL A 239 47.06 -6.62 19.82
N SER A 240 46.94 -5.28 19.78
CA SER A 240 47.99 -4.37 20.25
C SER A 240 48.35 -4.64 21.70
N THR A 241 47.33 -4.80 22.56
CA THR A 241 47.52 -5.10 23.99
C THR A 241 48.26 -6.43 24.18
N ALA A 242 47.87 -7.48 23.44
CA ALA A 242 48.53 -8.78 23.50
C ALA A 242 49.99 -8.73 23.03
N LEU A 243 50.29 -7.99 21.96
CA LEU A 243 51.65 -7.81 21.46
C LEU A 243 52.54 -7.08 22.47
N SER A 244 52.03 -6.03 23.10
CA SER A 244 52.75 -5.32 24.17
C SER A 244 53.06 -6.23 25.36
N ALA A 245 52.09 -7.07 25.76
CA ALA A 245 52.29 -8.03 26.84
C ALA A 245 53.36 -9.09 26.48
N LEU A 246 53.33 -9.60 25.24
CA LEU A 246 54.33 -10.55 24.77
C LEU A 246 55.73 -9.93 24.74
N ALA A 247 55.87 -8.71 24.19
CA ALA A 247 57.14 -8.00 24.15
C ALA A 247 57.73 -7.78 25.56
N ALA A 248 56.89 -7.51 26.55
CA ALA A 248 57.32 -7.40 27.95
C ALA A 248 57.77 -8.75 28.55
N ALA A 249 57.19 -9.87 28.11
CA ALA A 249 57.51 -11.20 28.62
C ALA A 249 58.79 -11.81 28.01
N THR A 250 59.11 -11.52 26.75
CA THR A 250 60.27 -12.12 26.06
C THR A 250 61.60 -11.42 26.32
N VAL A 251 61.62 -10.22 26.91
CA VAL A 251 62.87 -9.52 27.27
C VAL A 251 63.14 -9.72 28.77
N PRO A 252 64.12 -10.54 29.19
CA PRO A 252 64.46 -10.68 30.60
C PRO A 252 64.96 -9.33 31.14
N THR A 253 64.26 -8.78 32.12
CA THR A 253 64.51 -7.47 32.75
C THR A 253 65.69 -7.48 33.75
N GLY A 254 66.31 -8.64 33.96
CA GLY A 254 67.51 -8.79 34.79
C GLY A 254 68.49 -9.77 34.17
N ARG A 255 69.54 -9.26 33.52
CA ARG A 255 70.67 -10.06 33.01
C ARG A 255 71.88 -9.76 33.88
N LYS A 256 72.32 -10.73 34.68
CA LYS A 256 73.50 -10.59 35.57
C LYS A 256 74.68 -11.34 34.94
N VAL A 257 75.79 -10.64 34.68
CA VAL A 257 77.08 -11.25 34.35
C VAL A 257 77.95 -11.19 35.62
N SER A 258 78.41 -12.33 36.11
CA SER A 258 79.30 -12.43 37.28
C SER A 258 80.70 -12.78 36.81
N ALA A 259 81.62 -11.82 36.87
CA ALA A 259 83.01 -12.02 36.42
C ALA A 259 84.00 -11.49 37.47
N GLY A 260 84.34 -12.34 38.45
CA GLY A 260 85.50 -12.23 39.35
C GLY A 260 85.84 -10.86 39.97
N ASN A 261 87.08 -10.72 40.44
CA ASN A 261 87.63 -9.45 40.90
C ASN A 261 88.13 -8.68 39.67
N GLY A 262 87.44 -7.60 39.27
CA GLY A 262 87.90 -6.72 38.17
C GLY A 262 86.82 -6.08 37.32
N LEU A 263 85.55 -6.50 37.42
CA LEU A 263 84.43 -5.86 36.72
C LEU A 263 83.37 -5.37 37.72
N THR A 264 83.37 -4.07 38.02
CA THR A 264 82.28 -3.41 38.77
C THR A 264 81.52 -2.44 37.86
N GLY A 265 80.18 -2.54 37.85
CA GLY A 265 79.29 -1.71 37.05
C GLY A 265 78.40 -2.55 36.13
N GLY A 266 77.19 -2.87 36.58
CA GLY A 266 76.13 -3.40 35.72
C GLY A 266 75.27 -2.26 35.14
N GLY A 267 74.76 -2.47 33.92
CA GLY A 267 73.76 -1.64 33.23
C GLY A 267 72.94 -2.53 32.28
N ASP A 268 71.87 -2.00 31.67
CA ASP A 268 71.06 -2.77 30.72
C ASP A 268 71.92 -3.23 29.52
N LEU A 269 71.85 -4.51 29.16
CA LEU A 269 72.56 -5.10 28.03
C LEU A 269 71.81 -4.75 26.72
N SER A 270 71.45 -3.48 26.55
CA SER A 270 70.66 -2.98 25.41
C SER A 270 71.51 -2.82 24.13
N GLY A 271 72.80 -3.14 24.20
CA GLY A 271 73.73 -3.21 23.06
C GLY A 271 74.86 -4.20 23.33
N ASP A 272 75.66 -4.47 22.29
CA ASP A 272 76.79 -5.41 22.37
C ASP A 272 77.81 -4.98 23.44
N ARG A 273 78.29 -5.95 24.22
CA ARG A 273 79.31 -5.74 25.26
C ARG A 273 80.57 -6.51 24.91
N SER A 274 81.64 -5.79 24.60
CA SER A 274 82.97 -6.38 24.43
C SER A 274 83.65 -6.53 25.78
N LEU A 275 84.09 -7.74 26.12
CA LEU A 275 84.89 -8.03 27.32
C LEU A 275 86.37 -8.12 26.90
N SER A 276 87.15 -7.10 27.25
CA SER A 276 88.59 -7.08 26.99
C SER A 276 89.36 -7.47 28.25
N LEU A 277 90.28 -8.44 28.12
CA LEU A 277 91.18 -8.90 29.20
C LEU A 277 92.56 -8.21 29.16
N GLY A 278 92.75 -7.24 28.26
CA GLY A 278 94.03 -6.58 28.01
C GLY A 278 95.07 -7.48 27.34
N SER A 279 96.08 -6.88 26.69
CA SER A 279 97.22 -7.62 26.11
C SER A 279 98.18 -8.11 27.20
N ALA A 280 98.85 -9.25 26.97
CA ALA A 280 99.87 -9.76 27.88
C ALA A 280 101.08 -8.80 27.95
N ARG A 281 101.57 -8.53 29.17
CA ARG A 281 102.79 -7.76 29.43
C ARG A 281 103.99 -8.69 29.62
N ALA A 282 105.20 -8.17 29.38
CA ALA A 282 106.43 -8.92 29.62
C ALA A 282 106.59 -9.23 31.12
N ILE A 283 107.09 -10.43 31.43
CA ILE A 283 107.36 -10.86 32.80
C ILE A 283 108.72 -10.28 33.23
N THR A 284 108.73 -9.48 34.29
CA THR A 284 109.93 -8.86 34.87
C THR A 284 110.02 -9.19 36.37
N ASN A 285 111.10 -8.78 37.03
CA ASN A 285 111.22 -8.90 38.48
C ASN A 285 110.24 -7.99 39.27
N SER A 286 109.39 -7.21 38.59
CA SER A 286 108.44 -6.25 39.17
C SER A 286 106.97 -6.57 38.87
N THR A 287 106.65 -7.73 38.29
CA THR A 287 105.28 -8.11 37.92
C THR A 287 104.46 -8.63 39.12
N THR A 288 103.16 -8.32 39.17
CA THR A 288 102.32 -8.47 40.38
C THR A 288 101.07 -9.32 40.22
N GLY A 289 100.72 -9.79 39.02
CA GLY A 289 99.52 -10.61 38.82
C GLY A 289 98.23 -9.80 38.69
N THR A 290 98.31 -8.57 38.17
CA THR A 290 97.16 -7.65 38.08
C THR A 290 96.71 -7.45 36.63
N VAL A 291 95.40 -7.22 36.43
CA VAL A 291 94.83 -6.77 35.16
C VAL A 291 94.44 -5.30 35.31
N ASP A 292 94.92 -4.45 34.42
CA ASP A 292 94.59 -3.03 34.38
C ASP A 292 94.39 -2.53 32.93
N THR A 293 94.25 -1.21 32.77
CA THR A 293 94.04 -0.56 31.48
C THR A 293 95.21 -0.69 30.50
N SER A 294 96.37 -1.18 30.96
CA SER A 294 97.60 -1.34 30.19
C SER A 294 97.97 -2.80 29.93
N GLY A 295 97.26 -3.77 30.50
CA GLY A 295 97.40 -5.20 30.18
C GLY A 295 97.29 -6.11 31.41
N HIS A 296 97.92 -7.29 31.32
CA HIS A 296 98.01 -8.25 32.43
C HIS A 296 99.41 -8.87 32.54
N ASP A 297 99.83 -9.26 33.76
CA ASP A 297 101.13 -9.93 34.03
C ASP A 297 101.04 -11.05 35.09
N HIS A 298 102.18 -11.72 35.37
CA HIS A 298 102.36 -12.81 36.35
C HIS A 298 103.71 -12.69 37.08
N ALA A 299 103.83 -13.16 38.33
CA ALA A 299 105.06 -13.04 39.15
C ALA A 299 106.13 -14.15 38.92
N LEU A 300 107.43 -13.84 39.15
CA LEU A 300 108.58 -14.77 39.08
C LEU A 300 109.05 -15.28 40.47
N GLY A 301 109.77 -16.41 40.51
CA GLY A 301 110.08 -17.16 41.76
C GLY A 301 111.54 -17.30 42.23
N PHE A 302 112.54 -16.56 41.73
CA PHE A 302 113.97 -16.64 42.18
C PHE A 302 114.64 -15.26 42.43
N LEU A 303 115.72 -15.20 43.24
CA LEU A 303 116.43 -13.97 43.71
C LEU A 303 117.76 -13.68 42.95
N ALA A 304 118.15 -12.41 42.83
CA ALA A 304 119.19 -11.89 41.92
C ALA A 304 120.68 -12.21 42.21
N ALA A 305 121.04 -12.97 43.25
CA ALA A 305 122.44 -13.16 43.65
C ALA A 305 123.26 -14.14 42.78
N GLU A 306 122.66 -14.79 41.76
CA GLU A 306 123.27 -15.88 40.98
C GLU A 306 123.97 -15.44 39.67
N VAL A 307 124.18 -14.14 39.43
CA VAL A 307 124.80 -13.63 38.19
C VAL A 307 125.96 -12.67 38.51
N TYR A 308 127.20 -13.00 38.12
CA TYR A 308 128.42 -12.23 38.43
C TYR A 308 128.84 -11.24 37.30
N SER A 309 129.50 -10.13 37.66
CA SER A 309 129.86 -9.04 36.72
C SER A 309 131.14 -8.20 37.02
N GLY A 310 132.12 -8.65 37.83
CA GLY A 310 133.32 -7.84 38.18
C GLY A 310 134.61 -8.13 37.37
N ASN A 311 135.61 -7.22 37.37
CA ASN A 311 136.83 -7.29 36.52
C ASN A 311 138.17 -6.85 37.20
N ASP A 312 138.25 -6.81 38.53
CA ASP A 312 139.43 -6.29 39.26
C ASP A 312 140.49 -7.36 39.59
N ALA A 313 141.78 -6.99 39.55
CA ALA A 313 142.90 -7.90 39.78
C ALA A 313 143.13 -8.30 41.26
N ASN A 314 142.53 -7.57 42.21
CA ASN A 314 142.59 -7.88 43.65
C ASN A 314 141.28 -8.51 44.15
N LEU A 315 140.45 -9.04 43.25
CA LEU A 315 139.15 -9.58 43.59
C LEU A 315 139.28 -10.77 44.52
N THR A 316 138.50 -10.73 45.60
CA THR A 316 138.41 -11.83 46.55
C THR A 316 137.09 -12.60 46.44
N ASP A 317 136.05 -12.06 45.78
CA ASP A 317 134.68 -12.61 45.74
C ASP A 317 134.22 -13.00 44.32
N TYR A 318 134.11 -14.31 44.08
CA TYR A 318 133.83 -14.92 42.77
C TYR A 318 132.45 -15.59 42.71
N PRO A 319 131.80 -15.80 41.55
CA PRO A 319 130.54 -16.53 41.48
C PRO A 319 130.66 -17.95 42.07
N LEU A 320 129.53 -18.51 42.51
CA LEU A 320 129.46 -19.93 42.86
C LEU A 320 129.87 -20.77 41.64
N GLY A 321 130.79 -21.72 41.83
CA GLY A 321 131.33 -22.58 40.77
C GLY A 321 132.69 -22.17 40.18
N GLU A 322 133.24 -21.00 40.54
CA GLU A 322 134.52 -20.52 40.01
C GLU A 322 135.70 -21.45 40.36
N ARG A 323 136.69 -21.60 39.46
CA ARG A 323 137.83 -22.53 39.61
C ARG A 323 139.17 -21.83 39.46
N ILE A 324 140.11 -22.07 40.39
CA ILE A 324 141.43 -21.43 40.41
C ILE A 324 142.56 -22.43 40.68
N LEU A 325 143.80 -22.06 40.40
CA LEU A 325 144.99 -22.88 40.69
C LEU A 325 145.81 -22.27 41.84
N VAL A 326 146.12 -23.09 42.86
CA VAL A 326 146.69 -22.66 44.14
C VAL A 326 147.98 -23.43 44.46
N GLU A 327 149.08 -22.73 44.73
CA GLU A 327 150.32 -23.36 45.18
C GLU A 327 150.27 -23.72 46.67
N CYS A 328 150.33 -25.00 46.99
CA CYS A 328 150.26 -25.49 48.36
C CYS A 328 151.62 -25.83 48.96
N GLY A 329 152.60 -26.29 48.16
CA GLY A 329 153.93 -26.70 48.64
C GLY A 329 153.95 -27.88 49.63
N VAL A 330 152.78 -28.42 49.95
CA VAL A 330 152.53 -29.63 50.73
C VAL A 330 151.44 -30.42 50.04
N THR A 331 151.41 -31.74 50.25
CA THR A 331 150.38 -32.62 49.68
C THR A 331 149.05 -32.37 50.35
N ILE A 332 148.05 -31.94 49.57
CA ILE A 332 146.67 -31.75 50.01
C ILE A 332 145.78 -32.84 49.38
N SER A 333 144.92 -33.46 50.17
CA SER A 333 143.95 -34.45 49.66
C SER A 333 142.90 -33.79 48.77
N ARG A 334 142.34 -34.54 47.81
CA ARG A 334 141.21 -34.08 46.98
C ARG A 334 139.99 -33.77 47.86
N ASN A 335 139.24 -32.72 47.52
CA ASN A 335 138.09 -32.18 48.25
C ASN A 335 138.41 -31.60 49.64
N ALA A 336 139.68 -31.48 50.00
CA ALA A 336 140.04 -30.78 51.21
C ALA A 336 139.67 -29.29 51.07
N THR A 337 139.13 -28.73 52.14
CA THR A 337 138.93 -27.29 52.22
C THR A 337 140.28 -26.61 52.29
N ILE A 338 140.49 -25.62 51.45
CA ILE A 338 141.65 -24.75 51.51
C ILE A 338 141.20 -23.31 51.58
N VAL A 339 142.10 -22.43 52.01
CA VAL A 339 141.92 -20.99 51.92
C VAL A 339 142.94 -20.48 50.91
N PRO A 340 142.53 -20.32 49.64
CA PRO A 340 143.37 -19.70 48.63
C PRO A 340 143.55 -18.23 49.01
N CYS A 341 144.80 -17.78 48.95
CA CYS A 341 145.16 -16.38 49.10
C CYS A 341 145.81 -15.88 47.82
N ILE A 342 145.64 -14.60 47.53
CA ILE A 342 146.41 -13.92 46.47
C ILE A 342 147.89 -13.99 46.84
N ASN A 343 148.77 -14.34 45.91
CA ASN A 343 150.21 -14.36 46.16
C ASN A 343 150.81 -12.95 46.11
N LYS A 344 151.40 -12.50 47.22
CA LYS A 344 152.01 -11.16 47.32
C LYS A 344 153.22 -10.99 46.41
N ASN A 345 153.95 -12.07 46.15
CA ASN A 345 155.16 -12.02 45.35
C ASN A 345 154.87 -12.11 43.84
N ASN A 346 153.66 -12.54 43.46
CA ASN A 346 153.22 -12.62 42.08
C ASN A 346 151.67 -12.60 42.00
N ALA A 347 151.09 -11.45 41.67
CA ALA A 347 149.64 -11.24 41.64
C ALA A 347 148.86 -12.17 40.70
N GLY A 348 149.52 -12.82 39.73
CA GLY A 348 148.89 -13.78 38.81
C GLY A 348 148.78 -15.20 39.36
N SER A 349 149.10 -15.43 40.63
CA SER A 349 149.07 -16.76 41.25
C SER A 349 148.37 -16.74 42.60
N TYR A 350 147.76 -17.85 42.95
CA TYR A 350 147.21 -18.07 44.28
C TYR A 350 148.11 -19.03 45.04
N ILE A 351 148.25 -18.80 46.34
CA ILE A 351 148.95 -19.71 47.23
C ILE A 351 148.10 -20.01 48.44
N ILE A 352 148.31 -21.17 49.05
CA ILE A 352 147.55 -21.53 50.25
C ILE A 352 147.91 -20.59 51.40
N ALA A 353 146.90 -20.23 52.20
CA ALA A 353 147.10 -19.48 53.42
C ALA A 353 148.19 -20.10 54.32
N GLY A 354 148.98 -19.24 54.99
CA GLY A 354 150.02 -19.66 55.93
C GLY A 354 151.44 -19.76 55.34
N LYS A 355 151.62 -19.66 54.02
CA LYS A 355 152.95 -19.46 53.41
C LYS A 355 153.44 -18.03 53.59
N SER A 356 154.77 -17.83 53.62
CA SER A 356 155.42 -16.52 53.78
C SER A 356 155.03 -15.48 52.71
N ALA A 357 154.59 -15.92 51.51
CA ALA A 357 154.13 -15.04 50.44
C ALA A 357 152.60 -14.81 50.40
N SER A 358 151.83 -15.29 51.39
CA SER A 358 150.34 -15.30 51.31
C SER A 358 149.75 -13.92 51.55
N GLY A 359 148.88 -13.46 50.64
CA GLY A 359 148.10 -12.22 50.72
C GLY A 359 146.66 -12.41 51.20
N SER A 360 145.73 -11.61 50.68
CA SER A 360 144.31 -11.65 51.06
C SER A 360 143.68 -12.99 50.70
N ALA A 361 142.88 -13.55 51.61
CA ALA A 361 142.09 -14.74 51.36
C ALA A 361 140.92 -14.45 50.40
N LEU A 362 140.62 -15.41 49.52
CA LEU A 362 139.39 -15.37 48.73
C LEU A 362 138.18 -15.69 49.62
N SER A 363 137.05 -15.00 49.40
CA SER A 363 135.81 -15.22 50.11
C SER A 363 135.10 -16.49 49.64
N GLY A 364 134.28 -17.04 50.51
CA GLY A 364 133.54 -18.28 50.26
C GLY A 364 134.29 -19.54 50.67
N GLN A 365 133.63 -20.67 50.50
CA GLN A 365 134.22 -21.98 50.75
C GLN A 365 134.87 -22.51 49.48
N TRP A 366 136.18 -22.76 49.57
CA TRP A 366 136.99 -23.30 48.50
C TRP A 366 137.46 -24.71 48.84
N VAL A 367 137.30 -25.61 47.89
CA VAL A 367 137.68 -27.02 48.05
C VAL A 367 138.56 -27.46 46.89
N THR A 368 139.61 -28.22 47.20
CA THR A 368 140.52 -28.74 46.17
C THR A 368 139.85 -29.80 45.31
N ARG A 369 140.20 -29.88 44.02
CA ARG A 369 139.67 -30.89 43.09
C ARG A 369 140.73 -31.82 42.50
N GLY A 370 142.01 -31.54 42.75
CA GLY A 370 143.17 -32.35 42.34
C GLY A 370 144.42 -31.47 42.21
N GLY A 371 145.63 -32.06 42.14
CA GLY A 371 146.88 -31.31 42.03
C GLY A 371 148.08 -32.13 41.55
N CYS A 372 149.19 -31.45 41.26
CA CYS A 372 150.46 -32.02 40.78
C CYS A 372 151.68 -31.30 41.38
N GLY A 373 152.85 -31.98 41.47
CA GLY A 373 154.09 -31.35 41.95
C GLY A 373 155.23 -32.31 42.31
N ASP A 374 156.42 -31.75 42.56
CA ASP A 374 157.61 -32.45 43.07
C ASP A 374 157.89 -32.11 44.55
N THR A 375 159.03 -32.56 45.09
CA THR A 375 159.40 -32.30 46.50
C THR A 375 159.65 -30.82 46.83
N SER A 376 159.74 -29.94 45.82
CA SER A 376 159.99 -28.51 45.99
C SER A 376 158.76 -27.62 45.71
N ARG A 377 157.82 -28.03 44.83
CA ARG A 377 156.60 -27.25 44.53
C ARG A 377 155.39 -28.15 44.21
N GLN A 378 154.27 -27.91 44.88
CA GLN A 378 152.98 -28.59 44.64
C GLN A 378 151.81 -27.61 44.41
N TRP A 379 151.00 -27.86 43.39
CA TRP A 379 149.89 -27.02 42.91
C TRP A 379 148.57 -27.79 42.86
N TYR A 380 147.47 -27.15 43.28
CA TYR A 380 146.14 -27.75 43.34
C TYR A 380 145.08 -26.83 42.76
N GLU A 381 144.13 -27.41 42.03
CA GLU A 381 142.94 -26.71 41.57
C GLU A 381 141.90 -26.63 42.70
N ALA A 382 141.29 -25.47 42.89
CA ALA A 382 140.28 -25.19 43.91
C ALA A 382 139.01 -24.63 43.28
N VAL A 383 137.84 -24.98 43.81
CA VAL A 383 136.53 -24.51 43.30
C VAL A 383 135.72 -23.88 44.42
N ARG A 384 135.08 -22.72 44.15
CA ARG A 384 134.13 -22.09 45.08
C ARG A 384 132.80 -22.83 45.05
N ILE A 385 132.33 -23.25 46.21
CA ILE A 385 131.07 -24.01 46.35
C ILE A 385 130.05 -23.33 47.26
N GLY A 386 130.46 -22.26 47.95
CA GLY A 386 129.65 -21.53 48.92
C GLY A 386 130.23 -20.15 49.19
#